data_AF-V9IG09-F1
#
_entry.id   AF-V9IG09-F1
#
_cell.length_a   1.000
_cell.length_b   1.000
_cell.length_c   1.000
_cell.angle_alpha   90.00
_cell.angle_beta   90.00
_cell.angle_gamma   90.00
#
_symmetry.space_group_name_H-M   'P 1'
#
loop_
_entity.id
_entity.type
_entity.pdbx_description
1 polymer ?
#
loop_
_entity_poly.entity_id
_entity_poly.type
_entity_poly.pdbx_seq_one_letter_code
_entity_poly.pdbx_strand_id
1 'polypeptide(L)'
;MPRPRYFMRKWRDLADRIDHLRKEVNIALVGKYTKLEDSYASVTKALQHACIQVGYKLKLTYIEADNLEQSTKTIDPVLYHEAWQQLCKSNGVVVPGGFGKRGMQGKMEACKWCRTNDKPFLGICLGLQVAVVEFARNVLNIESANSMEIDPETDHPLVIDMPEYNPKQMGGTMRLGKRYTRFTENNSVIKQLYGNKDFIEERHRHRYEINPKYINDLEEAGLKFVGHDEENLRMEIAELEGHSYYVATQFHPEYLSRPLKPSPPFLGLILASVGKLKQYLVKGCKFSPQAISDNESDNECLVDSIAKQQTVSETSMSGSTTSYNDLIE
;
A
#
# COMPACT_ATOMS: atom_id res chain seq x y z
N MET A 1 35.02 -23.68 19.84
CA MET A 1 34.38 -24.10 18.58
C MET A 1 34.84 -23.20 17.45
N PRO A 2 35.22 -23.73 16.27
CA PRO A 2 35.49 -22.89 15.10
C PRO A 2 34.21 -22.20 14.63
N ARG A 3 34.31 -20.94 14.20
CA ARG A 3 33.16 -20.18 13.70
C ARG A 3 32.65 -20.80 12.38
N PRO A 4 31.32 -20.88 12.17
CA PRO A 4 30.76 -21.39 10.92
C PRO A 4 31.30 -20.65 9.69
N ARG A 5 31.54 -21.37 8.59
CA ARG A 5 32.03 -20.81 7.31
C ARG A 5 31.25 -19.60 6.79
N TYR A 6 29.95 -19.51 7.11
CA TYR A 6 29.05 -18.45 6.67
C TYR A 6 28.55 -17.54 7.81
N PHE A 7 29.27 -17.50 8.93
CA PHE A 7 28.93 -16.63 10.05
C PHE A 7 28.84 -15.17 9.59
N MET A 8 27.75 -14.49 9.96
CA MET A 8 27.46 -13.08 9.63
C MET A 8 27.38 -12.72 8.14
N ARG A 9 27.35 -13.68 7.20
CA ARG A 9 27.33 -13.36 5.76
C ARG A 9 26.17 -12.43 5.38
N LYS A 10 24.94 -12.77 5.80
CA LYS A 10 23.74 -11.94 5.54
C LYS A 10 23.86 -10.51 6.06
N TRP A 11 24.54 -10.30 7.18
CA TRP A 11 24.72 -8.97 7.77
C TRP A 11 25.82 -8.17 7.07
N ARG A 12 26.90 -8.84 6.65
CA ARG A 12 27.94 -8.23 5.80
C ARG A 12 27.39 -7.82 4.45
N ASP A 13 26.69 -8.73 3.76
CA ASP A 13 26.05 -8.46 2.47
C ASP A 13 25.01 -7.33 2.55
N LEU A 14 24.40 -7.12 3.72
CA LEU A 14 23.46 -6.03 3.97
C LEU A 14 24.19 -4.70 4.20
N ALA A 15 25.23 -4.70 5.03
CA ALA A 15 26.06 -3.52 5.29
C ALA A 15 26.72 -3.02 4.00
N ASP A 16 27.34 -3.93 3.25
CA ASP A 16 27.95 -3.62 1.95
C ASP A 16 26.91 -3.01 1.00
N ARG A 17 25.68 -3.55 0.97
CA ARG A 17 24.61 -2.96 0.16
C ARG A 17 24.27 -1.54 0.56
N ILE A 18 24.08 -1.29 1.85
CA ILE A 18 23.73 0.03 2.38
C ILE A 18 24.77 1.08 1.98
N ASP A 19 26.06 0.72 2.06
CA ASP A 19 27.18 1.62 1.75
C ASP A 19 27.28 1.96 0.25
N HIS A 20 26.71 1.12 -0.63
CA HIS A 20 26.79 1.26 -2.09
C HIS A 20 25.49 1.73 -2.76
N LEU A 21 24.46 2.15 -2.00
CA LEU A 21 23.20 2.66 -2.57
C LEU A 21 23.40 4.04 -3.22
N ARG A 22 23.29 4.11 -4.55
CA ARG A 22 23.49 5.36 -5.32
C ARG A 22 22.19 6.01 -5.81
N LYS A 23 21.21 5.21 -6.21
CA LYS A 23 19.91 5.73 -6.71
C LYS A 23 19.04 6.14 -5.53
N GLU A 24 18.42 7.30 -5.60
CA GLU A 24 17.53 7.80 -4.54
C GLU A 24 16.05 7.61 -4.93
N VAL A 25 15.21 7.32 -3.93
CA VAL A 25 13.74 7.34 -4.07
C VAL A 25 13.18 8.33 -3.06
N ASN A 26 12.39 9.30 -3.53
CA ASN A 26 11.79 10.32 -2.69
C ASN A 26 10.40 9.87 -2.22
N ILE A 27 10.21 9.68 -0.92
CA ILE A 27 8.91 9.31 -0.35
C ILE A 27 8.44 10.44 0.55
N ALA A 28 7.19 10.85 0.41
CA ALA A 28 6.55 11.81 1.31
C ALA A 28 5.81 11.06 2.43
N LEU A 29 6.05 11.44 3.67
CA LEU A 29 5.27 11.00 4.82
C LEU A 29 4.41 12.16 5.31
N VAL A 30 3.09 12.03 5.16
CA VAL A 30 2.12 13.07 5.53
C VAL A 30 1.60 12.80 6.94
N GLY A 31 2.15 13.51 7.92
CA GLY A 31 1.99 13.23 9.34
C GLY A 31 1.47 14.42 10.16
N LYS A 32 1.18 14.14 11.43
CA LYS A 32 0.75 15.13 12.42
C LYS A 32 1.92 15.81 13.14
N TYR A 33 3.04 15.11 13.29
CA TYR A 33 4.23 15.54 14.03
C TYR A 33 5.49 15.29 13.19
N THR A 34 5.85 16.20 12.30
CA THR A 34 7.02 16.00 11.42
C THR A 34 8.34 16.46 12.04
N LYS A 35 8.28 17.39 13.00
CA LYS A 35 9.47 17.89 13.71
C LYS A 35 10.08 16.87 14.68
N LEU A 36 9.28 15.87 15.08
CA LEU A 36 9.71 14.77 15.94
C LEU A 36 9.81 13.50 15.09
N GLU A 37 10.96 13.31 14.44
CA GLU A 37 11.21 12.14 13.58
C GLU A 37 10.92 10.81 14.29
N ASP A 38 11.17 10.75 15.60
CA ASP A 38 10.93 9.58 16.44
C ASP A 38 9.45 9.13 16.46
N SER A 39 8.51 10.05 16.24
CA SER A 39 7.07 9.74 16.16
C SER A 39 6.74 8.73 15.06
N TYR A 40 7.60 8.66 14.04
CA TYR A 40 7.45 7.77 12.88
C TYR A 40 8.63 6.80 12.72
N ALA A 41 9.44 6.59 13.76
CA ALA A 41 10.64 5.77 13.69
C ALA A 41 10.38 4.37 13.10
N SER A 42 9.30 3.70 13.49
CA SER A 42 8.94 2.38 12.96
C SER A 42 8.63 2.41 11.46
N VAL A 43 7.89 3.42 11.00
CA VAL A 43 7.54 3.64 9.58
C VAL A 43 8.80 3.96 8.78
N THR A 44 9.64 4.87 9.28
CA THR A 44 10.92 5.23 8.66
C THR A 44 11.83 4.02 8.51
N LYS A 45 11.94 3.16 9.54
CA LYS A 45 12.72 1.91 9.44
C LYS A 45 12.12 0.92 8.47
N ALA A 46 10.80 0.77 8.43
CA ALA A 46 10.15 -0.13 7.48
C ALA A 46 10.37 0.31 6.02
N LEU A 47 10.31 1.62 5.74
CA LEU A 47 10.67 2.20 4.44
C LEU A 47 12.14 1.96 4.10
N GLN A 48 13.06 2.16 5.06
CA GLN A 48 14.48 1.89 4.86
C GLN A 48 14.72 0.42 4.49
N HIS A 49 14.11 -0.54 5.19
CA HIS A 49 14.23 -1.96 4.86
C HIS A 49 13.77 -2.25 3.42
N ALA A 50 12.63 -1.69 3.01
CA ALA A 50 12.11 -1.85 1.65
C ALA A 50 13.03 -1.23 0.59
N CYS A 51 13.54 -0.02 0.83
CA CYS A 51 14.46 0.67 -0.08
C CYS A 51 15.77 -0.11 -0.28
N ILE A 52 16.37 -0.60 0.82
CA ILE A 52 17.60 -1.39 0.76
C ILE A 52 17.39 -2.68 -0.04
N GLN A 53 16.23 -3.33 0.13
CA GLN A 53 15.90 -4.55 -0.62
C GLN A 53 15.75 -4.29 -2.12
N VAL A 54 15.22 -3.13 -2.51
CA VAL A 54 15.03 -2.73 -3.92
C VAL A 54 16.29 -2.11 -4.55
N GLY A 55 17.29 -1.74 -3.74
CA GLY A 55 18.53 -1.12 -4.20
C GLY A 55 18.50 0.40 -4.31
N TYR A 56 17.66 1.07 -3.50
CA TYR A 56 17.55 2.54 -3.48
C TYR A 56 17.86 3.10 -2.10
N LYS A 57 18.42 4.30 -2.07
CA LYS A 57 18.57 5.14 -0.88
C LYS A 57 17.26 5.89 -0.64
N LEU A 58 16.71 5.78 0.56
CA LEU A 58 15.50 6.49 0.96
C LEU A 58 15.81 7.98 1.16
N LYS A 59 15.13 8.84 0.41
CA LYS A 59 14.98 10.26 0.72
C LYS A 59 13.57 10.49 1.27
N LEU A 60 13.47 10.61 2.59
CA LEU A 60 12.18 10.79 3.26
C LEU A 60 11.90 12.27 3.48
N THR A 61 10.77 12.75 2.95
CA THR A 61 10.29 14.11 3.17
C THR A 61 9.10 14.07 4.11
N TYR A 62 9.20 14.74 5.25
CA TYR A 62 8.09 14.82 6.22
C TYR A 62 7.24 16.06 5.92
N ILE A 63 5.93 15.86 5.75
CA ILE A 63 4.98 16.93 5.44
C ILE A 63 3.94 16.99 6.56
N GLU A 64 3.79 18.16 7.20
CA GLU A 64 2.74 18.37 8.19
C GLU A 64 1.40 18.42 7.46
N ALA A 65 0.46 17.57 7.87
CA ALA A 65 -0.85 17.49 7.23
C ALA A 65 -1.59 18.83 7.28
N ASP A 66 -1.49 19.58 8.38
CA ASP A 66 -2.10 20.91 8.52
C ASP A 66 -1.64 21.87 7.41
N ASN A 67 -0.39 21.74 6.93
CA ASN A 67 0.14 22.58 5.86
C ASN A 67 -0.48 22.30 4.49
N LEU A 68 -1.21 21.18 4.32
CA LEU A 68 -1.92 20.86 3.08
C LEU A 68 -3.36 21.40 3.08
N GLU A 69 -3.82 21.99 4.17
CA GLU A 69 -5.20 22.50 4.31
C GLU A 69 -5.39 23.90 3.72
N GLN A 70 -6.61 24.20 3.27
CA GLN A 70 -6.97 25.52 2.72
C GLN A 70 -6.88 26.65 3.76
N SER A 71 -7.05 26.33 5.04
CA SER A 71 -6.81 27.25 6.16
C SER A 71 -5.37 27.77 6.13
N THR A 72 -4.39 26.88 5.98
CA THR A 72 -2.98 27.24 5.90
C THR A 72 -2.66 28.04 4.64
N LYS A 73 -3.29 27.76 3.50
CA LYS A 73 -3.16 28.61 2.30
C LYS A 73 -3.52 30.07 2.57
N THR A 74 -4.49 30.32 3.45
CA THR A 74 -4.94 31.66 3.81
C THR A 74 -4.05 32.31 4.88
N ILE A 75 -3.63 31.53 5.88
CA ILE A 75 -2.85 32.02 7.04
C ILE A 75 -1.36 32.16 6.69
N ASP A 76 -0.79 31.16 6.04
CA ASP A 76 0.62 31.10 5.64
C ASP A 76 0.76 30.40 4.26
N PRO A 77 0.62 31.15 3.16
CA PRO A 77 0.70 30.59 1.82
C PRO A 77 2.09 30.01 1.48
N VAL A 78 3.16 30.48 2.15
CA VAL A 78 4.52 29.99 1.90
C VAL A 78 4.63 28.54 2.36
N LEU A 79 4.22 28.26 3.62
CA LEU A 79 4.20 26.89 4.16
C LEU A 79 3.30 25.97 3.34
N TYR A 80 2.13 26.47 2.91
CA TYR A 80 1.21 25.69 2.08
C TYR A 80 1.85 25.27 0.76
N HIS A 81 2.39 26.23 0.01
CA HIS A 81 2.97 25.96 -1.30
C HIS A 81 4.25 25.11 -1.22
N GLU A 82 5.06 25.26 -0.17
CA GLU A 82 6.21 24.40 0.06
C GLU A 82 5.80 22.95 0.33
N ALA A 83 4.81 22.72 1.20
CA ALA A 83 4.29 21.39 1.50
C ALA A 83 3.74 20.70 0.25
N TRP A 84 2.93 21.39 -0.55
CA TRP A 84 2.43 20.86 -1.81
C TRP A 84 3.53 20.61 -2.84
N GLN A 85 4.54 21.48 -2.92
CA GLN A 85 5.68 21.27 -3.82
C GLN A 85 6.44 19.99 -3.45
N GLN A 86 6.67 19.75 -2.16
CA GLN A 86 7.32 18.54 -1.66
C GLN A 86 6.49 17.28 -1.95
N LEU A 87 5.18 17.34 -1.75
CA LEU A 87 4.25 16.25 -2.05
C LEU A 87 4.25 15.91 -3.54
N CYS A 88 4.16 16.91 -4.43
CA CYS A 88 4.16 16.69 -5.87
C CYS A 88 5.47 16.05 -6.37
N LYS A 89 6.61 16.46 -5.79
CA LYS A 89 7.95 15.94 -6.12
C LYS A 89 8.23 14.53 -5.60
N SER A 90 7.40 13.97 -4.72
CA SER A 90 7.63 12.62 -4.21
C SER A 90 7.33 11.56 -5.27
N ASN A 91 7.99 10.41 -5.19
CA ASN A 91 7.71 9.24 -6.03
C ASN A 91 6.60 8.36 -5.43
N GLY A 92 6.34 8.50 -4.12
CA GLY A 92 5.27 7.81 -3.41
C GLY A 92 4.94 8.52 -2.10
N VAL A 93 3.77 8.20 -1.54
CA VAL A 93 3.20 8.85 -0.36
C VAL A 93 2.78 7.82 0.68
N VAL A 94 3.10 8.08 1.94
CA VAL A 94 2.61 7.31 3.10
C VAL A 94 1.79 8.21 4.00
N VAL A 95 0.58 7.78 4.34
CA VAL A 95 -0.22 8.37 5.41
C VAL A 95 -0.26 7.38 6.58
N PRO A 96 0.53 7.61 7.64
CA PRO A 96 0.61 6.72 8.78
C PRO A 96 -0.61 6.84 9.70
N GLY A 97 -0.65 5.98 10.72
CA GLY A 97 -1.62 6.07 11.80
C GLY A 97 -1.59 7.41 12.52
N GLY A 98 -2.70 7.74 13.19
CA GLY A 98 -2.85 8.96 13.96
C GLY A 98 -4.12 8.93 14.79
N PHE A 99 -4.42 10.05 15.45
CA PHE A 99 -5.61 10.21 16.28
C PHE A 99 -6.02 11.68 16.36
N GLY A 100 -7.33 11.88 16.54
CA GLY A 100 -7.98 13.17 16.68
C GLY A 100 -8.13 13.94 15.36
N LYS A 101 -8.80 15.09 15.45
CA LYS A 101 -9.27 15.85 14.29
C LYS A 101 -8.17 16.60 13.51
N ARG A 102 -7.05 16.94 14.17
CA ARG A 102 -6.00 17.78 13.60
C ARG A 102 -5.32 17.11 12.40
N GLY A 103 -5.26 17.82 11.27
CA GLY A 103 -4.60 17.37 10.05
C GLY A 103 -5.38 16.33 9.28
N MET A 104 -6.66 16.09 9.60
CA MET A 104 -7.46 15.13 8.84
C MET A 104 -7.72 15.63 7.42
N GLN A 105 -8.11 16.90 7.27
CA GLN A 105 -8.43 17.46 5.96
C GLN A 105 -7.21 17.44 5.04
N GLY A 106 -6.04 17.83 5.56
CA GLY A 106 -4.81 17.78 4.78
C GLY A 106 -4.39 16.36 4.36
N LYS A 107 -4.63 15.35 5.20
CA LYS A 107 -4.43 13.94 4.81
C LYS A 107 -5.40 13.50 3.73
N MET A 108 -6.67 13.92 3.78
CA MET A 108 -7.65 13.65 2.72
C MET A 108 -7.23 14.29 1.40
N GLU A 109 -6.74 15.54 1.41
CA GLU A 109 -6.20 16.18 0.21
C GLU A 109 -5.00 15.42 -0.36
N ALA A 110 -4.11 14.88 0.49
CA ALA A 110 -3.03 14.02 0.03
C ALA A 110 -3.54 12.70 -0.58
N CYS A 111 -4.55 12.06 0.02
CA CYS A 111 -5.17 10.83 -0.52
C CYS A 111 -5.80 11.09 -1.89
N LYS A 112 -6.55 12.18 -2.02
CA LYS A 112 -7.16 12.65 -3.27
C LYS A 112 -6.11 12.92 -4.34
N TRP A 113 -5.06 13.63 -3.99
CA TRP A 113 -3.96 13.94 -4.90
C TRP A 113 -3.31 12.65 -5.43
N CYS A 114 -3.05 11.68 -4.55
CA CYS A 114 -2.47 10.42 -4.97
C CYS A 114 -3.37 9.66 -5.94
N ARG A 115 -4.66 9.51 -5.57
CA ARG A 115 -5.67 8.83 -6.37
C ARG A 115 -5.83 9.42 -7.77
N THR A 116 -5.86 10.75 -7.87
CA THR A 116 -6.14 11.46 -9.13
C THR A 116 -4.93 11.61 -10.04
N ASN A 117 -3.71 11.43 -9.53
CA ASN A 117 -2.46 11.57 -10.28
C ASN A 117 -1.67 10.27 -10.43
N ASP A 118 -2.31 9.12 -10.15
CA ASP A 118 -1.68 7.79 -10.16
C ASP A 118 -0.38 7.72 -9.33
N LYS A 119 -0.32 8.44 -8.20
CA LYS A 119 0.86 8.47 -7.33
C LYS A 119 0.80 7.29 -6.36
N PRO A 120 1.84 6.42 -6.30
CA PRO A 120 1.90 5.32 -5.34
C PRO A 120 1.60 5.75 -3.91
N PHE A 121 0.63 5.08 -3.29
CA PHE A 121 0.08 5.44 -1.98
C PHE A 121 0.02 4.23 -1.04
N LEU A 122 0.40 4.46 0.22
CA LEU A 122 0.21 3.53 1.32
C LEU A 122 -0.48 4.22 2.51
N GLY A 123 -1.72 3.84 2.79
CA GLY A 123 -2.45 4.23 4.00
C GLY A 123 -2.26 3.21 5.11
N ILE A 124 -1.98 3.65 6.35
CA ILE A 124 -1.78 2.77 7.51
C ILE A 124 -2.75 3.18 8.62
N CYS A 125 -3.54 2.24 9.13
CA CYS A 125 -4.50 2.44 10.20
C CYS A 125 -5.43 3.62 9.87
N LEU A 126 -5.27 4.77 10.52
CA LEU A 126 -5.97 6.01 10.14
C LEU A 126 -5.87 6.35 8.64
N GLY A 127 -4.76 6.01 7.97
CA GLY A 127 -4.62 6.24 6.52
C GLY A 127 -5.66 5.50 5.67
N LEU A 128 -6.11 4.31 6.09
CA LEU A 128 -7.23 3.61 5.44
C LEU A 128 -8.53 4.37 5.63
N GLN A 129 -8.82 4.77 6.86
CA GLN A 129 -10.03 5.51 7.22
C GLN A 129 -10.13 6.82 6.43
N VAL A 130 -9.02 7.57 6.35
CA VAL A 130 -8.92 8.82 5.58
C VAL A 130 -9.19 8.57 4.10
N ALA A 131 -8.58 7.52 3.52
CA ALA A 131 -8.74 7.20 2.11
C ALA A 131 -10.20 6.84 1.77
N VAL A 132 -10.87 6.06 2.63
CA VAL A 132 -12.28 5.70 2.46
C VAL A 132 -13.20 6.93 2.53
N VAL A 133 -12.97 7.83 3.50
CA VAL A 133 -13.76 9.06 3.63
C VAL A 133 -13.52 10.00 2.46
N GLU A 134 -12.27 10.17 2.01
CA GLU A 134 -11.95 10.95 0.81
C GLU A 134 -12.66 10.39 -0.43
N PHE A 135 -12.60 9.08 -0.62
CA PHE A 135 -13.17 8.41 -1.78
C PHE A 135 -14.68 8.59 -1.83
N ALA A 136 -15.38 8.41 -0.71
CA ALA A 136 -16.82 8.61 -0.68
C ALA A 136 -17.23 10.07 -0.94
N ARG A 137 -16.49 11.05 -0.41
CA ARG A 137 -16.77 12.47 -0.69
C ARG A 137 -16.57 12.84 -2.15
N ASN A 138 -15.50 12.35 -2.78
CA ASN A 138 -15.09 12.82 -4.10
C ASN A 138 -15.53 11.91 -5.27
N VAL A 139 -15.86 10.64 -5.01
CA VAL A 139 -16.26 9.66 -6.04
C VAL A 139 -17.74 9.32 -5.90
N LEU A 140 -18.20 9.06 -4.68
CA LEU A 140 -19.63 8.78 -4.41
C LEU A 140 -20.46 10.06 -4.18
N ASN A 141 -19.82 11.23 -4.13
CA ASN A 141 -20.44 12.54 -3.87
C ASN A 141 -21.21 12.62 -2.53
N ILE A 142 -20.77 11.88 -1.52
CA ILE A 142 -21.34 11.92 -0.17
C ILE A 142 -20.56 12.95 0.66
N GLU A 143 -20.83 14.24 0.47
CA GLU A 143 -20.03 15.32 1.05
C GLU A 143 -19.97 15.29 2.58
N SER A 144 -21.06 14.93 3.24
CA SER A 144 -21.17 14.83 4.70
C SER A 144 -20.52 13.57 5.28
N ALA A 145 -20.05 12.63 4.45
CA ALA A 145 -19.40 11.40 4.90
C ALA A 145 -18.22 11.71 5.83
N ASN A 146 -18.18 11.10 7.01
CA ASN A 146 -17.11 11.33 7.97
C ASN A 146 -16.86 10.14 8.89
N SER A 147 -15.79 10.23 9.68
CA SER A 147 -15.54 9.34 10.80
C SER A 147 -16.25 9.85 12.06
N MET A 148 -16.86 8.94 12.82
CA MET A 148 -17.41 9.25 14.14
C MET A 148 -16.35 9.75 15.13
N GLU A 149 -15.06 9.45 14.91
CA GLU A 149 -13.98 10.04 15.73
C GLU A 149 -13.91 11.57 15.58
N ILE A 150 -14.23 12.06 14.39
CA ILE A 150 -14.04 13.46 14.00
C ILE A 150 -15.34 14.22 14.07
N ASP A 151 -16.41 13.62 13.57
CA ASP A 151 -17.73 14.20 13.56
C ASP A 151 -18.75 13.15 13.99
N PRO A 152 -19.03 13.03 15.31
CA PRO A 152 -19.98 12.06 15.83
C PRO A 152 -21.41 12.24 15.31
N GLU A 153 -21.75 13.45 14.87
CA GLU A 153 -23.10 13.83 14.43
C GLU A 153 -23.28 13.75 12.91
N THR A 154 -22.32 13.17 12.18
CA THR A 154 -22.43 13.00 10.73
C THR A 154 -23.62 12.12 10.34
N ASP A 155 -24.39 12.57 9.35
CA ASP A 155 -25.49 11.78 8.76
C ASP A 155 -24.98 10.51 8.05
N HIS A 156 -23.70 10.51 7.66
CA HIS A 156 -23.06 9.42 6.93
C HIS A 156 -21.78 8.94 7.64
N PRO A 157 -21.93 8.14 8.71
CA PRO A 157 -20.81 7.63 9.48
C PRO A 157 -20.13 6.48 8.72
N LEU A 158 -19.14 6.80 7.90
CA LEU A 158 -18.39 5.82 7.11
C LEU A 158 -17.39 5.03 7.96
N VAL A 159 -16.93 5.65 9.04
CA VAL A 159 -16.02 5.04 10.00
C VAL A 159 -16.67 5.12 11.37
N ILE A 160 -16.94 3.97 11.96
CA ILE A 160 -17.74 3.81 13.19
C ILE A 160 -16.91 3.19 14.30
N ASP A 161 -17.26 3.48 15.56
CA ASP A 161 -16.67 2.80 16.70
C ASP A 161 -17.21 1.36 16.76
N MET A 162 -16.33 0.38 16.59
CA MET A 162 -16.69 -1.04 16.59
C MET A 162 -15.74 -1.82 17.52
N PRO A 163 -15.86 -1.62 18.85
CA PRO A 163 -14.95 -2.20 19.80
C PRO A 163 -15.11 -3.72 19.90
N GLU A 164 -14.10 -4.39 20.44
CA GLU A 164 -14.15 -5.82 20.69
C GLU A 164 -14.61 -6.14 22.11
N TYR A 165 -15.45 -7.16 22.24
CA TYR A 165 -15.95 -7.63 23.52
C TYR A 165 -15.31 -8.97 23.85
N ASN A 166 -14.31 -8.94 24.72
CA ASN A 166 -13.58 -10.13 25.14
C ASN A 166 -14.17 -10.64 26.47
N PRO A 167 -14.44 -11.96 26.64
CA PRO A 167 -15.04 -12.50 27.86
C PRO A 167 -14.29 -12.19 29.17
N LYS A 168 -13.00 -11.83 29.07
CA LYS A 168 -12.11 -11.54 30.21
C LYS A 168 -11.92 -10.04 30.49
N GLN A 169 -12.51 -9.16 29.69
CA GLN A 169 -12.37 -7.70 29.82
C GLN A 169 -13.74 -7.06 29.87
N MET A 170 -13.95 -6.15 30.83
CA MET A 170 -15.21 -5.41 30.93
C MET A 170 -15.20 -4.21 29.96
N GLY A 171 -16.30 -4.04 29.22
CA GLY A 171 -16.50 -2.94 28.28
C GLY A 171 -15.95 -3.21 26.87
N GLY A 172 -16.10 -2.21 25.99
CA GLY A 172 -15.57 -2.25 24.63
C GLY A 172 -14.06 -2.02 24.61
N THR A 173 -13.32 -3.00 24.11
CA THR A 173 -11.85 -2.98 24.11
C THR A 173 -11.31 -2.60 22.73
N MET A 174 -10.11 -2.01 22.70
CA MET A 174 -9.43 -1.68 21.45
C MET A 174 -8.98 -2.97 20.75
N ARG A 175 -9.13 -3.05 19.42
CA ARG A 175 -8.55 -4.13 18.62
C ARG A 175 -7.03 -3.98 18.66
N LEU A 176 -6.39 -4.91 19.37
CA LEU A 176 -4.97 -4.83 19.72
C LEU A 176 -4.26 -6.16 19.52
N GLY A 177 -3.01 -6.07 19.08
CA GLY A 177 -2.11 -7.22 19.01
C GLY A 177 -2.17 -7.91 17.66
N LYS A 178 -1.72 -9.17 17.63
CA LYS A 178 -1.69 -9.94 16.39
C LYS A 178 -3.07 -10.48 16.07
N ARG A 179 -3.52 -10.29 14.83
CA ARG A 179 -4.79 -10.80 14.32
C ARG A 179 -4.60 -11.37 12.91
N TYR A 180 -5.50 -12.28 12.55
CA TYR A 180 -5.56 -12.81 11.21
C TYR A 180 -6.39 -11.90 10.30
N THR A 181 -5.87 -11.71 9.10
CA THR A 181 -6.59 -11.09 7.97
C THR A 181 -6.61 -12.11 6.84
N ARG A 182 -7.81 -12.43 6.36
CA ARG A 182 -8.04 -13.37 5.26
C ARG A 182 -8.26 -12.59 3.98
N PHE A 183 -7.59 -13.02 2.91
CA PHE A 183 -7.81 -12.44 1.59
C PHE A 183 -9.08 -12.99 0.97
N THR A 184 -9.91 -12.11 0.43
CA THR A 184 -11.16 -12.45 -0.28
C THR A 184 -10.95 -12.49 -1.78
N GLU A 185 -10.08 -11.64 -2.30
CA GLU A 185 -9.80 -11.52 -3.72
C GLU A 185 -8.54 -12.29 -4.13
N ASN A 186 -8.58 -12.88 -5.32
CA ASN A 186 -7.41 -13.55 -5.92
C ASN A 186 -6.54 -12.57 -6.70
N ASN A 187 -7.15 -11.60 -7.37
CA ASN A 187 -6.44 -10.56 -8.11
C ASN A 187 -6.13 -9.36 -7.20
N SER A 188 -5.20 -9.57 -6.25
CA SER A 188 -4.75 -8.52 -5.35
C SER A 188 -3.23 -8.38 -5.41
N VAL A 189 -2.76 -7.13 -5.52
CA VAL A 189 -1.32 -6.82 -5.53
C VAL A 189 -0.73 -7.19 -4.18
N ILE A 190 -1.42 -6.85 -3.08
CA ILE A 190 -0.91 -7.14 -1.76
C ILE A 190 -0.88 -8.65 -1.48
N LYS A 191 -1.87 -9.42 -1.94
CA LYS A 191 -1.90 -10.89 -1.78
C LYS A 191 -0.69 -11.54 -2.46
N GLN A 192 -0.35 -11.07 -3.67
CA GLN A 192 0.85 -11.52 -4.38
C GLN A 192 2.14 -11.18 -3.63
N LEU A 193 2.24 -9.96 -3.08
CA LEU A 193 3.40 -9.55 -2.27
C LEU A 193 3.57 -10.35 -0.98
N TYR A 194 2.46 -10.84 -0.38
CA TYR A 194 2.50 -11.79 0.74
C TYR A 194 2.75 -13.25 0.32
N GLY A 195 2.92 -13.52 -0.98
CA GLY A 195 3.21 -14.83 -1.54
C GLY A 195 1.99 -15.70 -1.79
N ASN A 196 0.85 -15.09 -2.15
CA ASN A 196 -0.42 -15.77 -2.46
C ASN A 196 -0.94 -16.64 -1.31
N LYS A 197 -0.74 -16.21 -0.07
CA LYS A 197 -1.34 -16.85 1.10
C LYS A 197 -2.82 -16.50 1.18
N ASP A 198 -3.62 -17.40 1.74
CA ASP A 198 -5.04 -17.14 1.99
C ASP A 198 -5.26 -16.23 3.20
N PHE A 199 -4.32 -16.24 4.16
CA PHE A 199 -4.36 -15.40 5.35
C PHE A 199 -2.97 -14.90 5.75
N ILE A 200 -2.96 -13.76 6.44
CA ILE A 200 -1.76 -13.15 7.04
C ILE A 200 -2.02 -12.85 8.51
N GLU A 201 -0.95 -12.72 9.28
CA GLU A 201 -1.01 -12.32 10.68
C GLU A 201 -0.27 -10.99 10.83
N GLU A 202 -0.98 -9.93 11.19
CA GLU A 202 -0.45 -8.57 11.32
C GLU A 202 -0.86 -7.96 12.66
N ARG A 203 -0.24 -6.83 13.02
CA ARG A 203 -0.49 -6.17 14.32
C ARG A 203 -1.45 -5.00 14.19
N HIS A 204 -2.50 -5.02 15.00
CA HIS A 204 -3.53 -3.98 15.05
C HIS A 204 -3.39 -3.16 16.34
N ARG A 205 -3.81 -1.90 16.26
CA ARG A 205 -3.92 -0.97 17.39
C ARG A 205 -4.87 0.16 17.02
N HIS A 206 -6.15 -0.13 16.99
CA HIS A 206 -7.19 0.84 16.62
C HIS A 206 -8.55 0.43 17.19
N ARG A 207 -9.53 1.32 17.05
CA ARG A 207 -10.88 1.15 17.61
C ARG A 207 -11.98 1.29 16.55
N TYR A 208 -11.76 2.15 15.58
CA TYR A 208 -12.74 2.48 14.57
C TYR A 208 -12.58 1.61 13.33
N GLU A 209 -13.69 1.17 12.76
CA GLU A 209 -13.76 0.31 11.58
C GLU A 209 -14.58 0.96 10.48
N ILE A 210 -14.40 0.50 9.24
CA ILE A 210 -15.26 0.91 8.13
C ILE A 210 -16.66 0.36 8.37
N ASN A 211 -17.68 1.21 8.22
CA ASN A 211 -19.07 0.83 8.43
C ASN A 211 -19.54 -0.13 7.33
N PRO A 212 -19.97 -1.36 7.67
CA PRO A 212 -20.38 -2.35 6.68
C PRO A 212 -21.47 -1.91 5.72
N LYS A 213 -22.31 -0.95 6.13
CA LYS A 213 -23.39 -0.38 5.30
C LYS A 213 -22.88 0.20 3.97
N TYR A 214 -21.68 0.76 3.93
CA TYR A 214 -21.15 1.48 2.76
C TYR A 214 -20.18 0.63 1.91
N ILE A 215 -19.90 -0.62 2.30
CA ILE A 215 -18.89 -1.45 1.62
C ILE A 215 -19.25 -1.67 0.16
N ASN A 216 -20.49 -2.09 -0.11
CA ASN A 216 -20.93 -2.39 -1.48
C ASN A 216 -20.79 -1.16 -2.39
N ASP A 217 -21.23 0.02 -1.93
CA ASP A 217 -21.12 1.27 -2.69
C ASP A 217 -19.66 1.62 -3.03
N LEU A 218 -18.75 1.43 -2.07
CA LEU A 218 -17.31 1.66 -2.25
C LEU A 218 -16.68 0.69 -3.24
N GLU A 219 -17.01 -0.60 -3.11
CA GLU A 219 -16.48 -1.64 -4.00
C GLU A 219 -17.00 -1.50 -5.43
N GLU A 220 -18.29 -1.20 -5.62
CA GLU A 220 -18.89 -0.95 -6.93
C GLU A 220 -18.24 0.25 -7.64
N ALA A 221 -17.85 1.28 -6.88
CA ALA A 221 -17.14 2.44 -7.40
C ALA A 221 -15.63 2.22 -7.63
N GLY A 222 -15.09 1.05 -7.26
CA GLY A 222 -13.71 0.63 -7.57
C GLY A 222 -12.73 0.61 -6.41
N LEU A 223 -13.15 0.97 -5.18
CA LEU A 223 -12.32 0.79 -3.98
C LEU A 223 -12.61 -0.58 -3.37
N LYS A 224 -11.83 -1.59 -3.76
CA LYS A 224 -12.05 -3.00 -3.41
C LYS A 224 -11.49 -3.35 -2.04
N PHE A 225 -12.25 -4.06 -1.21
CA PHE A 225 -11.76 -4.57 0.07
C PHE A 225 -11.28 -6.02 -0.08
N VAL A 226 -9.97 -6.16 -0.28
CA VAL A 226 -9.33 -7.45 -0.61
C VAL A 226 -8.94 -8.27 0.61
N GLY A 227 -9.00 -7.69 1.82
CA GLY A 227 -8.61 -8.34 3.07
C GLY A 227 -9.58 -8.04 4.21
N HIS A 228 -10.07 -9.10 4.85
CA HIS A 228 -11.15 -9.09 5.83
C HIS A 228 -10.69 -9.74 7.13
N ASP A 229 -11.35 -9.43 8.26
CA ASP A 229 -11.16 -10.21 9.48
C ASP A 229 -11.73 -11.63 9.36
N GLU A 230 -11.49 -12.45 10.38
CA GLU A 230 -11.88 -13.88 10.38
C GLU A 230 -13.40 -14.09 10.25
N GLU A 231 -14.19 -13.10 10.67
CA GLU A 231 -15.66 -13.12 10.67
C GLU A 231 -16.27 -12.42 9.45
N ASN A 232 -15.46 -11.82 8.57
CA ASN A 232 -15.91 -10.97 7.44
C ASN A 232 -16.74 -9.76 7.86
N LEU A 233 -16.53 -9.25 9.07
CA LEU A 233 -17.22 -8.07 9.59
C LEU A 233 -16.40 -6.80 9.35
N ARG A 234 -15.07 -6.92 9.41
CA ARG A 234 -14.15 -5.77 9.34
C ARG A 234 -13.32 -5.83 8.07
N MET A 235 -13.27 -4.69 7.38
CA MET A 235 -12.43 -4.50 6.22
C MET A 235 -11.05 -4.03 6.64
N GLU A 236 -10.03 -4.85 6.39
CA GLU A 236 -8.67 -4.64 6.89
C GLU A 236 -7.70 -4.16 5.79
N ILE A 237 -8.00 -4.42 4.51
CA ILE A 237 -7.18 -4.02 3.37
C ILE A 237 -8.06 -3.52 2.24
N ALA A 238 -7.77 -2.32 1.74
CA ALA A 238 -8.37 -1.77 0.53
C ALA A 238 -7.32 -1.58 -0.58
N GLU A 239 -7.73 -1.84 -1.82
CA GLU A 239 -6.98 -1.56 -3.04
C GLU A 239 -7.87 -0.78 -4.02
N LEU A 240 -7.31 0.23 -4.69
CA LEU A 240 -8.04 0.95 -5.73
C LEU A 240 -7.82 0.30 -7.10
N GLU A 241 -8.92 -0.04 -7.76
CA GLU A 241 -8.91 -0.58 -9.11
C GLU A 241 -8.33 0.43 -10.12
N GLY A 242 -7.50 -0.05 -11.04
CA GLY A 242 -6.91 0.76 -12.11
C GLY A 242 -5.72 1.64 -11.71
N HIS A 243 -5.36 1.73 -10.42
CA HIS A 243 -4.24 2.54 -9.94
C HIS A 243 -2.94 1.73 -9.82
N SER A 244 -1.79 2.34 -10.13
CA SER A 244 -0.47 1.69 -10.16
C SER A 244 -0.08 1.05 -8.83
N TYR A 245 -0.33 1.74 -7.72
CA TYR A 245 -0.29 1.19 -6.36
C TYR A 245 -1.04 2.10 -5.38
N TYR A 246 -2.29 1.77 -5.04
CA TYR A 246 -3.04 2.47 -4.00
C TYR A 246 -3.54 1.42 -3.02
N VAL A 247 -2.78 1.23 -1.95
CA VAL A 247 -3.06 0.22 -0.94
C VAL A 247 -3.26 0.92 0.39
N ALA A 248 -4.29 0.54 1.12
CA ALA A 248 -4.46 1.00 2.49
C ALA A 248 -4.78 -0.17 3.41
N THR A 249 -4.09 -0.24 4.54
CA THR A 249 -4.21 -1.32 5.51
C THR A 249 -4.61 -0.77 6.86
N GLN A 250 -5.49 -1.48 7.54
CA GLN A 250 -5.94 -1.11 8.88
C GLN A 250 -4.91 -1.52 9.96
N PHE A 251 -4.17 -2.62 9.73
CA PHE A 251 -3.04 -3.01 10.58
C PHE A 251 -1.82 -2.10 10.41
N HIS A 252 -0.83 -2.31 11.27
CA HIS A 252 0.47 -1.64 11.29
C HIS A 252 1.58 -2.54 10.69
N PRO A 253 1.78 -2.53 9.36
CA PRO A 253 2.76 -3.39 8.69
C PRO A 253 4.21 -3.09 9.08
N GLU A 254 4.47 -1.92 9.68
CA GLU A 254 5.81 -1.50 10.08
C GLU A 254 6.38 -2.35 11.21
N TYR A 255 5.54 -2.90 12.10
CA TYR A 255 6.01 -3.64 13.28
C TYR A 255 6.59 -5.02 12.95
N LEU A 256 6.16 -5.63 11.86
CA LEU A 256 6.67 -6.92 11.40
C LEU A 256 7.80 -6.79 10.37
N SER A 257 8.14 -5.56 9.94
CA SER A 257 9.26 -5.31 9.03
C SER A 257 10.61 -5.67 9.67
N ARG A 258 11.50 -6.31 8.91
CA ARG A 258 12.87 -6.64 9.32
C ARG A 258 13.86 -6.28 8.22
N PRO A 259 15.14 -5.98 8.52
CA PRO A 259 16.12 -5.62 7.50
C PRO A 259 16.30 -6.66 6.39
N LEU A 260 16.22 -7.95 6.73
CA LEU A 260 16.36 -9.07 5.79
C LEU A 260 15.03 -9.57 5.21
N LYS A 261 13.90 -9.03 5.69
CA LYS A 261 12.55 -9.38 5.27
C LYS A 261 11.68 -8.14 5.45
N PRO A 262 11.75 -7.19 4.50
CA PRO A 262 10.94 -5.98 4.58
C PRO A 262 9.45 -6.33 4.54
N SER A 263 8.65 -5.44 5.12
CA SER A 263 7.21 -5.60 5.14
C SER A 263 6.60 -5.47 3.73
N PRO A 264 5.72 -6.39 3.29
CA PRO A 264 5.21 -6.40 1.91
C PRO A 264 4.50 -5.13 1.44
N PRO A 265 3.63 -4.45 2.23
CA PRO A 265 3.05 -3.16 1.81
C PRO A 265 4.11 -2.09 1.51
N PHE A 266 5.13 -1.98 2.37
CA PHE A 266 6.22 -1.02 2.14
C PHE A 266 7.07 -1.40 0.92
N LEU A 267 7.33 -2.69 0.70
CA LEU A 267 8.05 -3.16 -0.48
C LEU A 267 7.29 -2.83 -1.77
N GLY A 268 5.97 -3.07 -1.78
CA GLY A 268 5.08 -2.73 -2.89
C GLY A 268 5.12 -1.24 -3.22
N LEU A 269 5.00 -0.38 -2.21
CA LEU A 269 5.09 1.07 -2.37
C LEU A 269 6.40 1.50 -3.03
N ILE A 270 7.55 1.02 -2.54
CA ILE A 270 8.85 1.40 -3.10
C ILE A 270 9.01 0.88 -4.53
N LEU A 271 8.64 -0.38 -4.79
CA LEU A 271 8.68 -0.95 -6.14
C LEU A 271 7.81 -0.16 -7.12
N ALA A 272 6.63 0.28 -6.70
CA ALA A 272 5.75 1.12 -7.50
C ALA A 272 6.35 2.51 -7.75
N SER A 273 6.92 3.12 -6.70
CA SER A 273 7.57 4.44 -6.75
C SER A 273 8.74 4.50 -7.74
N VAL A 274 9.39 3.35 -8.01
CA VAL A 274 10.50 3.25 -8.98
C VAL A 274 10.12 2.52 -10.27
N GLY A 275 8.83 2.25 -10.50
CA GLY A 275 8.33 1.62 -11.74
C GLY A 275 8.70 0.13 -11.91
N LYS A 276 9.14 -0.56 -10.85
CA LYS A 276 9.59 -1.97 -10.89
C LYS A 276 8.53 -2.98 -10.42
N LEU A 277 7.39 -2.53 -9.90
CA LEU A 277 6.37 -3.42 -9.31
C LEU A 277 5.85 -4.47 -10.28
N LYS A 278 5.40 -4.07 -11.48
CA LYS A 278 4.84 -5.00 -12.47
C LYS A 278 5.83 -6.12 -12.82
N GLN A 279 7.09 -5.75 -13.09
CA GLN A 279 8.16 -6.71 -13.39
C GLN A 279 8.45 -7.65 -12.21
N TYR A 280 8.41 -7.14 -10.98
CA TYR A 280 8.62 -7.94 -9.78
C TYR A 280 7.51 -8.99 -9.56
N LEU A 281 6.25 -8.61 -9.78
CA LEU A 281 5.10 -9.51 -9.68
C LEU A 281 5.16 -10.61 -10.74
N VAL A 282 5.43 -10.27 -12.01
CA VAL A 282 5.56 -11.23 -13.12
C VAL A 282 6.68 -12.25 -12.88
N LYS A 283 7.78 -11.84 -12.23
CA LYS A 283 8.89 -12.75 -11.85
C LYS A 283 8.59 -13.62 -10.62
N GLY A 284 7.35 -13.63 -10.13
CA GLY A 284 6.93 -14.42 -8.97
C GLY A 284 7.48 -13.90 -7.65
N CYS A 285 7.58 -12.58 -7.49
CA CYS A 285 8.07 -11.90 -6.28
C CYS A 285 9.51 -12.28 -5.88
N LYS A 286 10.36 -12.55 -6.88
CA LYS A 286 11.79 -12.86 -6.68
C LYS A 286 12.66 -11.75 -7.26
N PHE A 287 13.67 -11.33 -6.50
CA PHE A 287 14.74 -10.49 -7.03
C PHE A 287 15.66 -11.36 -7.89
N SER A 288 16.01 -10.89 -9.09
CA SER A 288 17.04 -11.57 -9.90
C SER A 288 18.37 -11.57 -9.14
N PRO A 289 19.14 -12.67 -9.15
CA PRO A 289 20.50 -12.69 -8.62
C PRO A 289 21.39 -11.56 -9.18
N GLN A 290 21.14 -11.08 -10.40
CA GLN A 290 21.87 -10.00 -11.05
C GLN A 290 21.37 -8.59 -10.69
N ALA A 291 20.10 -8.44 -10.32
CA ALA A 291 19.58 -7.16 -9.76
C ALA A 291 20.15 -6.86 -8.35
N ILE A 292 20.99 -7.76 -7.82
CA ILE A 292 21.71 -7.65 -6.56
C ILE A 292 23.13 -7.10 -6.77
N SER A 293 23.60 -7.04 -8.02
CA SER A 293 24.84 -6.36 -8.42
C SER A 293 24.50 -5.31 -9.48
N ASP A 294 24.13 -4.10 -9.05
CA ASP A 294 23.89 -2.99 -9.98
C ASP A 294 25.21 -2.59 -10.66
N ASN A 295 25.47 -3.23 -11.79
CA ASN A 295 26.39 -2.84 -12.83
C ASN A 295 25.77 -3.28 -14.18
N GLU A 296 24.58 -2.79 -14.49
CA GLU A 296 24.09 -2.82 -15.88
C GLU A 296 23.64 -1.43 -16.31
N SER A 297 24.33 -0.97 -17.35
CA SER A 297 24.04 0.17 -18.20
C SER A 297 22.70 0.00 -18.89
N ASP A 298 22.01 1.12 -19.06
CA ASP A 298 20.73 1.26 -19.73
C ASP A 298 20.69 0.49 -21.06
N ASN A 299 19.77 -0.48 -21.15
CA ASN A 299 19.22 -0.96 -22.41
C ASN A 299 17.70 -1.10 -22.19
N GLU A 300 16.98 -0.03 -22.51
CA GLU A 300 15.57 -0.10 -22.85
C GLU A 300 15.38 -0.92 -24.14
N CYS A 301 14.16 -1.43 -24.30
CA CYS A 301 13.62 -2.07 -25.50
C CYS A 301 13.88 -3.58 -25.65
N LEU A 302 12.96 -4.41 -25.14
CA LEU A 302 12.71 -5.78 -25.65
C LEU A 302 11.41 -6.45 -25.13
N VAL A 303 10.50 -5.74 -24.46
CA VAL A 303 9.29 -6.36 -23.87
C VAL A 303 8.08 -6.34 -24.84
N ASP A 304 8.04 -5.41 -25.80
CA ASP A 304 6.95 -5.35 -26.79
C ASP A 304 6.97 -6.50 -27.82
N SER A 305 8.08 -7.24 -27.92
CA SER A 305 8.25 -8.32 -28.89
C SER A 305 7.57 -9.62 -28.46
N ILE A 306 7.46 -9.87 -27.14
CA ILE A 306 6.95 -11.13 -26.61
C ILE A 306 5.41 -11.15 -26.61
N ALA A 307 4.77 -10.01 -26.35
CA ALA A 307 3.31 -9.90 -26.37
C ALA A 307 2.70 -10.06 -27.77
N LYS A 308 3.44 -9.70 -28.83
CA LYS A 308 2.99 -9.84 -30.23
C LYS A 308 3.16 -11.24 -30.80
N GLN A 309 4.04 -12.08 -30.25
CA GLN A 309 4.21 -13.45 -30.76
C GLN A 309 3.13 -14.42 -30.25
N GLN A 310 2.54 -14.18 -29.08
CA GLN A 310 1.46 -15.02 -28.56
C GLN A 310 0.11 -14.78 -29.26
N THR A 311 -0.12 -13.61 -29.85
CA THR A 311 -1.38 -13.29 -30.54
C THR A 311 -1.46 -13.82 -31.97
N VAL A 312 -0.33 -14.17 -32.60
CA VAL A 312 -0.31 -14.67 -33.99
C VAL A 312 -0.41 -16.20 -34.08
N SER A 313 -0.06 -16.92 -33.01
CA SER A 313 -0.08 -18.39 -33.01
C SER A 313 -1.46 -19.04 -32.84
N GLU A 314 -2.48 -18.30 -32.41
CA GLU A 314 -3.82 -18.86 -32.13
C GLU A 314 -4.79 -18.81 -33.32
N THR A 315 -4.42 -18.21 -34.46
CA THR A 315 -5.35 -18.01 -35.59
C THR A 315 -5.16 -18.96 -36.78
N SER A 316 -4.33 -20.01 -36.67
CA SER A 316 -4.01 -20.87 -37.81
C SER A 316 -4.02 -22.37 -37.52
N MET A 317 -5.10 -22.93 -36.96
CA MET A 317 -5.41 -24.36 -37.08
C MET A 317 -6.92 -24.64 -36.95
N SER A 318 -7.66 -24.53 -38.04
CA SER A 318 -8.96 -25.20 -38.23
C SER A 318 -9.20 -25.49 -39.71
N GLY A 319 -8.43 -26.44 -40.26
CA GLY A 319 -8.67 -27.05 -41.56
C GLY A 319 -9.46 -28.36 -41.40
N SER A 320 -10.66 -28.38 -41.97
CA SER A 320 -11.62 -29.49 -42.00
C SER A 320 -11.10 -30.74 -42.72
N THR A 321 -11.19 -31.91 -42.08
CA THR A 321 -10.98 -33.23 -42.69
C THR A 321 -12.29 -33.84 -43.17
N THR A 322 -12.28 -34.26 -44.43
CA THR A 322 -13.35 -34.88 -45.20
C THR A 322 -13.62 -36.33 -44.77
N SER A 323 -14.90 -36.71 -44.76
CA SER A 323 -15.41 -38.05 -44.46
C SER A 323 -15.29 -39.00 -45.65
N TYR A 324 -14.89 -40.25 -45.38
CA TYR A 324 -15.17 -41.42 -46.22
C TYR A 324 -15.62 -42.55 -45.29
N ASN A 325 -16.85 -43.03 -45.48
CA ASN A 325 -17.23 -44.41 -45.19
C ASN A 325 -18.44 -44.76 -46.06
N ASP A 326 -18.27 -45.86 -46.79
CA ASP A 326 -19.12 -46.39 -47.85
C ASP A 326 -20.41 -47.04 -47.33
N LEU A 327 -21.50 -46.74 -48.02
CA LEU A 327 -22.53 -47.61 -48.61
C LEU A 327 -22.95 -48.95 -47.94
N ILE A 328 -24.29 -49.04 -47.79
CA ILE A 328 -25.19 -50.24 -47.86
C ILE A 328 -25.16 -51.10 -46.59
N GLU A 329 -26.25 -51.28 -45.83
CA GLU A 329 -27.61 -51.72 -46.20
C GLU A 329 -28.68 -51.16 -45.23
#